data_AF-A0A1H7Y738-F1
#
_entry.id   AF-A0A1H7Y738-F1
#
_cell.length_a   1.000
_cell.length_b   1.000
_cell.length_c   1.000
_cell.angle_alpha   90.00
_cell.angle_beta   90.00
_cell.angle_gamma   90.00
#
_symmetry.space_group_name_H-M   'P 1'
#
loop_
_entity.id
_entity.type
_entity.pdbx_description
1 polymer ?
#
loop_
_entity_poly.entity_id
_entity_poly.type
_entity_poly.pdbx_seq_one_letter_code
_entity_poly.pdbx_strand_id
1 'polypeptide(L)'
;MCQHDFLAPLLEAGTYAVDEQPSGPPRRPSFGEPGAVVLAPGDARGLVLIPDRLDGYCLGLTGCGGPNLACAGCGQPVAIRVDDCSYWQTTSLLPSAVHRMPVPGPVRAPVPWEVLGDAYEAWPPVEPIGWWDARWRAAIGAALAHLLVASEGAAVALPPGLLTTVLGPALAGLLPPGPPTKTLTLSLAGPGLSSPGRAPDLALVPRHPQTGEVWAPPSRPGEPAGTPVPLAAEVWLHLACGRDPSRLPVTGGLPPGVERDDPLPRHPAWVFHPDWTVFHHTLTRLPKARTPWLLALAERMAERPFLRPF
;
A
#
# COMPACT_ATOMS: atom_id res chain seq x y z
N MET A 1 -8.20 -12.31 19.45
CA MET A 1 -9.11 -12.70 18.35
C MET A 1 -8.56 -12.02 17.11
N CYS A 2 -8.02 -12.77 16.13
CA CYS A 2 -7.53 -12.16 14.89
C CYS A 2 -8.75 -11.74 14.08
N GLN A 3 -9.01 -10.43 14.00
CA GLN A 3 -9.99 -9.88 13.06
C GLN A 3 -9.36 -10.00 11.67
N HIS A 4 -9.93 -10.89 10.86
CA HIS A 4 -9.54 -11.07 9.47
C HIS A 4 -10.51 -10.24 8.64
N ASP A 5 -10.21 -8.95 8.51
CA ASP A 5 -10.95 -8.09 7.59
C ASP A 5 -10.36 -8.23 6.18
N PHE A 6 -11.25 -8.41 5.19
CA PHE A 6 -10.84 -8.36 3.80
C PHE A 6 -10.32 -6.95 3.48
N LEU A 7 -9.11 -6.88 2.91
CA LEU A 7 -8.63 -5.61 2.38
C LEU A 7 -9.51 -5.19 1.20
N ALA A 8 -9.60 -3.89 0.95
CA ALA A 8 -10.37 -3.36 -0.16
C ALA A 8 -9.78 -3.79 -1.53
N PRO A 9 -10.52 -3.62 -2.63
CA PRO A 9 -9.94 -3.64 -3.96
C PRO A 9 -8.74 -2.71 -4.07
N LEU A 10 -7.66 -3.17 -4.73
CA LEU A 10 -6.47 -2.35 -4.98
C LEU A 10 -6.76 -1.16 -5.90
N LEU A 11 -7.72 -1.32 -6.80
CA LEU A 11 -8.12 -0.34 -7.82
C LEU A 11 -9.61 -0.04 -7.66
N GLU A 12 -9.99 1.19 -7.99
CA GLU A 12 -11.39 1.60 -8.05
C GLU A 12 -12.15 0.80 -9.13
N ALA A 13 -13.43 0.49 -8.88
CA ALA A 13 -14.27 -0.17 -9.86
C ALA A 13 -14.39 0.66 -11.16
N GLY A 14 -14.37 -0.03 -12.30
CA GLY A 14 -14.36 0.56 -13.63
C GLY A 14 -12.99 1.07 -14.10
N THR A 15 -11.92 0.76 -13.36
CA THR A 15 -10.54 1.16 -13.69
C THR A 15 -9.63 -0.05 -13.86
N TYR A 16 -8.49 0.15 -14.51
CA TYR A 16 -7.48 -0.89 -14.66
C TYR A 16 -6.08 -0.29 -14.66
N ALA A 17 -5.10 -1.10 -14.27
CA ALA A 17 -3.68 -0.79 -14.39
C ALA A 17 -2.96 -1.94 -15.11
N VAL A 18 -1.79 -1.68 -15.69
CA VAL A 18 -0.92 -2.72 -16.25
C VAL A 18 0.21 -2.96 -15.27
N ASP A 19 0.32 -4.19 -14.77
CA ASP A 19 1.41 -4.62 -13.89
C ASP A 19 2.56 -5.15 -14.74
N GLU A 20 3.62 -4.36 -14.83
CA GLU A 20 4.84 -4.70 -15.59
C GLU A 20 5.69 -5.79 -14.91
N GLN A 21 5.37 -6.19 -13.68
CA GLN A 21 6.09 -7.23 -12.95
C GLN A 21 5.33 -8.56 -12.98
N PRO A 22 6.03 -9.71 -13.00
CA PRO A 22 5.38 -11.01 -12.93
C PRO A 22 4.53 -11.13 -11.64
N SER A 23 3.26 -11.55 -11.78
CA SER A 23 2.35 -11.71 -10.64
C SER A 23 2.63 -13.02 -9.88
N GLY A 24 2.62 -12.97 -8.55
CA GLY A 24 2.65 -14.18 -7.71
C GLY A 24 2.87 -13.88 -6.22
N PRO A 25 2.41 -14.75 -5.30
CA PRO A 25 2.48 -14.51 -3.87
C PRO A 25 3.86 -14.78 -3.27
N PRO A 26 4.12 -14.25 -2.06
CA PRO A 26 5.48 -14.09 -1.51
C PRO A 26 6.29 -15.36 -1.26
N ARG A 27 5.68 -16.55 -1.27
CA ARG A 27 6.32 -17.80 -0.81
C ARG A 27 6.53 -18.83 -1.91
N ARG A 28 6.22 -18.49 -3.17
CA ARG A 28 6.43 -19.34 -4.35
C ARG A 28 6.95 -18.47 -5.50
N PRO A 29 7.73 -19.04 -6.44
CA PRO A 29 8.15 -18.30 -7.62
C PRO A 29 6.94 -17.70 -8.33
N SER A 30 7.00 -16.42 -8.67
CA SER A 30 5.96 -15.73 -9.43
C SER A 30 5.76 -16.44 -10.77
N PHE A 31 4.59 -17.03 -10.98
CA PHE A 31 4.22 -17.71 -12.23
C PHE A 31 3.56 -16.77 -13.24
N GLY A 32 3.32 -15.50 -12.87
CA GLY A 32 2.67 -14.53 -13.72
C GLY A 32 3.58 -13.96 -14.79
N GLU A 33 3.02 -13.73 -15.98
CA GLU A 33 3.72 -13.03 -17.05
C GLU A 33 3.74 -11.51 -16.76
N PRO A 34 4.84 -10.79 -17.06
CA PRO A 34 4.86 -9.34 -17.08
C PRO A 34 3.78 -8.75 -18.00
N GLY A 35 3.20 -7.62 -17.60
CA GLY A 35 2.19 -6.90 -18.39
C GLY A 35 0.75 -7.27 -18.06
N ALA A 36 0.51 -7.92 -16.92
CA ALA A 36 -0.84 -8.36 -16.52
C ALA A 36 -1.78 -7.16 -16.36
N VAL A 37 -3.02 -7.29 -16.82
CA VAL A 37 -4.03 -6.23 -16.65
C VAL A 37 -4.73 -6.45 -15.32
N VAL A 38 -4.51 -5.54 -14.37
CA VAL A 38 -5.08 -5.58 -13.03
C VAL A 38 -6.35 -4.74 -13.00
N LEU A 39 -7.42 -5.29 -12.43
CA LEU A 39 -8.72 -4.63 -12.24
C LEU A 39 -9.30 -4.96 -10.86
N ALA A 40 -10.33 -4.22 -10.46
CA ALA A 40 -11.13 -4.57 -9.29
C ALA A 40 -11.83 -5.92 -9.54
N PRO A 41 -11.95 -6.81 -8.53
CA PRO A 41 -12.57 -8.12 -8.74
C PRO A 41 -14.00 -8.09 -9.30
N GLY A 42 -14.75 -7.01 -9.04
CA GLY A 42 -16.11 -6.82 -9.55
C GLY A 42 -16.21 -6.45 -11.04
N ASP A 43 -15.11 -6.01 -11.65
CA ASP A 43 -15.09 -5.61 -13.07
C ASP A 43 -14.87 -6.81 -14.02
N ALA A 44 -14.42 -7.94 -13.48
CA ALA A 44 -14.23 -9.16 -14.24
C ALA A 44 -15.58 -9.81 -14.57
N ARG A 45 -15.91 -9.90 -15.87
CA ARG A 45 -17.16 -10.51 -16.35
C ARG A 45 -16.87 -11.72 -17.23
N GLY A 46 -17.77 -12.70 -17.21
CA GLY A 46 -17.64 -13.91 -18.02
C GLY A 46 -16.49 -14.83 -17.59
N LEU A 47 -16.02 -14.68 -16.35
CA LEU A 47 -15.01 -15.54 -15.74
C LEU A 47 -15.65 -16.41 -14.65
N VAL A 48 -15.16 -17.64 -14.52
CA VAL A 48 -15.57 -18.60 -13.49
C VAL A 48 -14.35 -19.04 -12.69
N LEU A 49 -14.55 -19.31 -11.40
CA LEU A 49 -13.52 -19.89 -10.55
C LEU A 49 -13.20 -21.32 -11.00
N ILE A 50 -11.92 -21.68 -11.01
CA ILE A 50 -11.46 -23.05 -11.28
C ILE A 50 -11.48 -23.81 -9.94
N PRO A 51 -12.39 -24.79 -9.74
CA PRO A 51 -12.61 -25.41 -8.42
C PRO A 51 -11.35 -26.00 -7.78
N ASP A 52 -10.47 -26.60 -8.58
CA ASP A 52 -9.25 -27.26 -8.10
C ASP A 52 -8.08 -26.28 -7.86
N ARG A 53 -8.30 -24.97 -8.00
CA ARG A 53 -7.26 -23.92 -7.88
C ARG A 53 -7.67 -22.79 -6.95
N LEU A 54 -8.45 -23.12 -5.92
CA LEU A 54 -8.95 -22.17 -4.93
C LEU A 54 -8.06 -22.08 -3.69
N ASP A 55 -6.78 -22.40 -3.85
CA ASP A 55 -5.82 -22.39 -2.76
C ASP A 55 -5.69 -20.99 -2.13
N GLY A 56 -5.72 -21.00 -0.81
CA GLY A 56 -5.89 -19.83 0.04
C GLY A 56 -5.05 -19.91 1.30
N TYR A 57 -4.92 -18.77 1.98
CA TYR A 57 -4.55 -18.74 3.39
C TYR A 57 -5.81 -18.42 4.21
N CYS A 58 -5.65 -18.08 5.49
CA CYS A 58 -6.69 -17.80 6.50
C CYS A 58 -8.15 -17.72 5.99
N LEU A 59 -8.48 -16.74 5.14
CA LEU A 59 -9.80 -16.56 4.56
C LEU A 59 -9.67 -16.03 3.12
N GLY A 60 -9.65 -16.92 2.13
CA GLY A 60 -9.92 -16.58 0.73
C GLY A 60 -8.81 -16.94 -0.25
N LEU A 61 -8.81 -16.32 -1.43
CA LEU A 61 -7.96 -16.70 -2.56
C LEU A 61 -6.64 -15.94 -2.53
N THR A 62 -5.53 -16.66 -2.47
CA THR A 62 -4.19 -16.01 -2.46
C THR A 62 -3.58 -15.88 -3.85
N GLY A 63 -4.17 -16.53 -4.86
CA GLY A 63 -3.60 -16.62 -6.21
C GLY A 63 -2.30 -17.43 -6.29
N CYS A 64 -1.93 -18.20 -5.24
CA CYS A 64 -0.64 -18.88 -5.17
C CYS A 64 -0.47 -20.10 -6.05
N GLY A 65 -1.58 -20.75 -6.41
CA GLY A 65 -1.62 -21.85 -7.37
C GLY A 65 -1.53 -21.42 -8.84
N GLY A 66 -1.33 -20.12 -9.11
CA GLY A 66 -1.39 -19.56 -10.46
C GLY A 66 -2.84 -19.25 -10.88
N PRO A 67 -3.16 -19.30 -12.18
CA PRO A 67 -4.47 -18.92 -12.70
C PRO A 67 -5.60 -19.74 -12.05
N ASN A 68 -6.48 -19.04 -11.35
CA ASN A 68 -7.64 -19.58 -10.62
C ASN A 68 -8.99 -19.11 -11.18
N LEU A 69 -8.96 -18.30 -12.24
CA LEU A 69 -10.12 -17.89 -13.03
C LEU A 69 -9.97 -18.40 -14.47
N ALA A 70 -11.05 -19.00 -14.97
CA ALA A 70 -11.18 -19.45 -16.35
C ALA A 70 -12.26 -18.65 -17.10
N CYS A 71 -12.13 -18.58 -18.43
CA CYS A 71 -13.20 -18.07 -19.29
C CYS A 71 -14.42 -18.99 -19.20
N ALA A 72 -15.60 -18.42 -18.93
CA ALA A 72 -16.85 -19.17 -18.82
C ALA A 72 -17.24 -19.88 -20.14
N GLY A 73 -16.77 -19.38 -21.28
CA GLY A 73 -17.08 -19.95 -22.60
C GLY A 73 -16.18 -21.12 -22.98
N CYS A 74 -14.86 -20.97 -22.90
CA CYS A 74 -13.91 -21.98 -23.38
C CYS A 74 -13.19 -22.77 -22.26
N GLY A 75 -13.39 -22.40 -20.99
CA GLY A 75 -12.77 -23.06 -19.84
C GLY A 75 -11.26 -22.83 -19.68
N GLN A 76 -10.63 -22.05 -20.55
CA GLN A 76 -9.20 -21.78 -20.46
C GLN A 76 -8.89 -20.88 -19.25
N PRO A 77 -7.81 -21.14 -18.49
CA PRO A 77 -7.36 -20.25 -17.44
C PRO A 77 -6.90 -18.91 -18.04
N VAL A 78 -7.46 -17.81 -17.56
CA VAL A 78 -7.21 -16.46 -18.13
C VAL A 78 -6.82 -15.42 -17.10
N ALA A 79 -7.01 -15.68 -15.80
CA ALA A 79 -6.74 -14.70 -14.78
C ALA A 79 -6.39 -15.30 -13.41
N ILE A 80 -5.80 -14.46 -12.57
CA ILE A 80 -5.52 -14.71 -11.16
C ILE A 80 -6.34 -13.73 -10.33
N ARG A 81 -7.20 -14.24 -9.44
CA ARG A 81 -7.90 -13.48 -8.42
C ARG A 81 -7.19 -13.64 -7.08
N VAL A 82 -6.93 -12.51 -6.45
CA VAL A 82 -6.53 -12.41 -5.05
C VAL A 82 -7.70 -11.80 -4.28
N ASP A 83 -8.15 -12.50 -3.27
CA ASP A 83 -9.29 -12.15 -2.42
C ASP A 83 -9.10 -12.82 -1.07
N ASP A 84 -8.04 -12.43 -0.36
CA ASP A 84 -7.64 -12.98 0.93
C ASP A 84 -7.45 -11.84 1.94
N CYS A 85 -7.76 -12.09 3.21
CA CYS A 85 -7.69 -11.09 4.27
C CYS A 85 -6.31 -10.43 4.46
N SER A 86 -5.23 -11.01 3.93
CA SER A 86 -3.87 -10.48 4.03
C SER A 86 -3.37 -9.79 2.75
N TYR A 87 -4.21 -9.65 1.71
CA TYR A 87 -3.81 -9.06 0.44
C TYR A 87 -4.90 -8.13 -0.13
N TRP A 88 -4.48 -7.05 -0.80
CA TRP A 88 -5.39 -6.21 -1.56
C TRP A 88 -6.13 -7.04 -2.61
N GLN A 89 -7.44 -6.86 -2.70
CA GLN A 89 -8.22 -7.64 -3.63
C GLN A 89 -7.91 -7.20 -5.06
N THR A 90 -7.62 -8.16 -5.94
CA THR A 90 -7.29 -7.90 -7.34
C THR A 90 -7.81 -9.01 -8.23
N THR A 91 -8.05 -8.68 -9.49
CA THR A 91 -8.11 -9.65 -10.58
C THR A 91 -7.10 -9.25 -11.64
N SER A 92 -6.14 -10.12 -11.90
CA SER A 92 -5.04 -9.91 -12.85
C SER A 92 -5.25 -10.81 -14.06
N LEU A 93 -5.59 -10.23 -15.21
CA LEU A 93 -5.72 -10.95 -16.48
C LEU A 93 -4.34 -11.28 -17.04
N LEU A 94 -4.17 -12.52 -17.50
CA LEU A 94 -2.93 -12.98 -18.11
C LEU A 94 -2.75 -12.31 -19.48
N PRO A 95 -1.60 -11.66 -19.74
CA PRO A 95 -1.32 -10.98 -21.02
C PRO A 95 -1.47 -11.89 -22.24
N SER A 96 -1.04 -13.14 -22.13
CA SER A 96 -1.17 -14.14 -23.19
C SER A 96 -2.60 -14.63 -23.43
N ALA A 97 -3.51 -14.43 -22.47
CA ALA A 97 -4.87 -14.97 -22.52
C ALA A 97 -5.94 -13.92 -22.89
N VAL A 98 -5.58 -12.64 -22.88
CA VAL A 98 -6.51 -11.54 -23.21
C VAL A 98 -5.91 -10.59 -24.23
N HIS A 99 -6.75 -9.99 -25.06
CA HIS A 99 -6.36 -8.89 -25.95
C HIS A 99 -7.28 -7.70 -25.72
N ARG A 100 -6.72 -6.49 -25.82
CA ARG A 100 -7.47 -5.25 -25.64
C ARG A 100 -8.36 -5.01 -26.86
N MET A 101 -9.65 -4.84 -26.62
CA MET A 101 -10.62 -4.44 -27.63
C MET A 101 -11.05 -2.98 -27.41
N PRO A 102 -10.95 -2.10 -28.43
CA PRO A 102 -11.50 -0.76 -28.33
C PRO A 102 -13.03 -0.84 -28.35
N VAL A 103 -13.67 -0.23 -27.36
CA VAL A 103 -15.13 -0.10 -27.29
C VAL A 103 -15.50 1.37 -27.56
N PRO A 104 -16.47 1.65 -28.44
CA PRO A 104 -16.95 3.02 -28.64
C PRO A 104 -17.58 3.57 -27.36
N GLY A 105 -17.18 4.78 -26.97
CA GLY A 105 -17.75 5.45 -25.80
C GLY A 105 -16.82 6.52 -25.24
N PRO A 106 -17.31 7.37 -24.33
CA PRO A 106 -16.46 8.33 -23.65
C PRO A 106 -15.44 7.58 -22.80
N VAL A 107 -14.15 7.88 -23.02
CA VAL A 107 -13.09 7.43 -22.12
C VAL A 107 -13.26 8.23 -20.82
N ARG A 108 -13.54 7.54 -19.71
CA ARG A 108 -13.51 8.18 -18.40
C ARG A 108 -12.05 8.52 -18.08
N ALA A 109 -11.71 9.79 -18.19
CA ALA A 109 -10.40 10.26 -17.80
C ALA A 109 -10.21 10.02 -16.29
N PRO A 110 -9.02 9.57 -15.84
CA PRO A 110 -8.74 9.49 -14.42
C PRO A 110 -8.82 10.89 -13.80
N VAL A 111 -9.16 10.93 -12.52
CA VAL A 111 -9.16 12.14 -11.70
C VAL A 111 -7.76 12.77 -11.76
N PRO A 112 -7.62 14.07 -12.04
CA PRO A 112 -6.31 14.70 -12.05
C PRO A 112 -5.77 14.84 -10.61
N TRP A 113 -4.44 14.81 -10.45
CA TRP A 113 -3.79 14.87 -9.14
C TRP A 113 -4.18 16.11 -8.32
N GLU A 114 -4.48 17.23 -8.98
CA GLU A 114 -4.81 18.52 -8.38
C GLU A 114 -6.11 18.49 -7.58
N VAL A 115 -7.04 17.60 -7.91
CA VAL A 115 -8.35 17.48 -7.22
C VAL A 115 -8.46 16.19 -6.42
N LEU A 116 -7.34 15.48 -6.20
CA LEU A 116 -7.33 14.21 -5.47
C LEU A 116 -7.93 14.35 -4.06
N GLY A 117 -7.64 15.45 -3.37
CA GLY A 117 -8.18 15.73 -2.03
C GLY A 117 -9.67 16.08 -2.00
N ASP A 118 -10.24 16.52 -3.11
CA ASP A 118 -11.69 16.77 -3.24
C ASP A 118 -12.43 15.49 -3.65
N ALA A 119 -11.74 14.61 -4.39
CA ALA A 119 -12.32 13.38 -4.95
C ALA A 119 -12.27 12.18 -3.98
N TYR A 120 -11.32 12.16 -3.04
CA TYR A 120 -11.09 11.03 -2.13
C TYR A 120 -11.09 11.44 -0.67
N GLU A 121 -11.72 10.61 0.17
CA GLU A 121 -11.71 10.78 1.62
C GLU A 121 -10.46 10.14 2.23
N ALA A 122 -9.78 10.88 3.10
CA ALA A 122 -8.67 10.38 3.88
C ALA A 122 -9.14 9.28 4.86
N TRP A 123 -8.42 8.16 4.93
CA TRP A 123 -8.74 7.12 5.91
C TRP A 123 -8.20 7.49 7.30
N PRO A 124 -9.02 7.49 8.36
CA PRO A 124 -8.51 7.66 9.72
C PRO A 124 -7.62 6.46 10.10
N PRO A 125 -6.49 6.68 10.80
CA PRO A 125 -5.58 5.61 11.18
C PRO A 125 -6.16 4.65 12.22
N VAL A 126 -7.09 5.15 13.03
CA VAL A 126 -7.66 4.42 14.16
C VAL A 126 -9.18 4.31 13.99
N GLU A 127 -9.66 3.08 14.10
CA GLU A 127 -11.08 2.74 14.10
C GLU A 127 -11.78 3.25 15.37
N PRO A 128 -13.12 3.39 15.37
CA PRO A 128 -13.85 3.87 16.55
C PRO A 128 -13.59 3.06 17.82
N ILE A 129 -13.30 1.77 17.69
CA ILE A 129 -13.00 0.86 18.79
C ILE A 129 -11.55 0.97 19.32
N GLY A 130 -10.74 1.90 18.80
CA GLY A 130 -9.35 2.13 19.21
C GLY A 130 -8.32 1.21 18.52
N TRP A 131 -8.73 0.50 17.47
CA TRP A 131 -7.89 -0.42 16.72
C TRP A 131 -7.21 0.31 15.57
N TRP A 132 -5.99 -0.10 15.19
CA TRP A 132 -5.39 0.40 13.95
C TRP A 132 -6.14 -0.16 12.74
N ASP A 133 -6.51 0.73 11.82
CA ASP A 133 -7.22 0.37 10.59
C ASP A 133 -6.37 -0.60 9.74
N ALA A 134 -6.98 -1.70 9.30
CA ALA A 134 -6.28 -2.74 8.54
C ALA A 134 -5.68 -2.21 7.22
N ARG A 135 -6.34 -1.25 6.57
CA ARG A 135 -5.87 -0.63 5.33
C ARG A 135 -4.64 0.24 5.58
N TRP A 136 -4.57 0.90 6.74
CA TRP A 136 -3.36 1.59 7.18
C TRP A 136 -2.19 0.62 7.38
N ARG A 137 -2.41 -0.49 8.08
CA ARG A 137 -1.39 -1.52 8.28
C ARG A 137 -0.85 -2.06 6.95
N ALA A 138 -1.75 -2.34 6.00
CA ALA A 138 -1.40 -2.80 4.66
C ALA A 138 -0.64 -1.73 3.85
N ALA A 139 -1.14 -0.49 3.81
CA ALA A 139 -0.50 0.60 3.06
C ALA A 139 0.91 0.92 3.59
N ILE A 140 1.09 0.95 4.92
CA ILE A 140 2.40 1.15 5.53
C ILE A 140 3.31 -0.06 5.29
N GLY A 141 2.78 -1.29 5.32
CA GLY A 141 3.55 -2.49 4.97
C GLY A 141 4.10 -2.42 3.54
N ALA A 142 3.28 -2.04 2.56
CA ALA A 142 3.72 -1.85 1.18
C ALA A 142 4.77 -0.72 1.06
N ALA A 143 4.49 0.46 1.64
CA ALA A 143 5.41 1.60 1.60
C ALA A 143 6.76 1.28 2.25
N LEU A 144 6.76 0.52 3.36
CA LEU A 144 7.97 0.07 4.05
C LEU A 144 8.87 -0.78 3.14
N ALA A 145 8.30 -1.63 2.29
CA ALA A 145 9.09 -2.43 1.34
C ALA A 145 9.81 -1.54 0.31
N HIS A 146 9.09 -0.57 -0.26
CA HIS A 146 9.69 0.41 -1.17
C HIS A 146 10.75 1.27 -0.46
N LEU A 147 10.47 1.66 0.78
CA LEU A 147 11.38 2.47 1.60
C LEU A 147 12.70 1.74 1.87
N LEU A 148 12.64 0.46 2.23
CA LEU A 148 13.84 -0.35 2.43
C LEU A 148 14.66 -0.45 1.14
N VAL A 149 14.01 -0.77 0.00
CA VAL A 149 14.71 -0.81 -1.30
C VAL A 149 15.37 0.52 -1.63
N ALA A 150 14.69 1.64 -1.39
CA ALA A 150 15.21 2.98 -1.66
C ALA A 150 16.30 3.41 -0.66
N SER A 151 16.31 2.87 0.56
CA SER A 151 17.31 3.24 1.57
C SER A 151 18.66 2.56 1.36
N GLU A 152 18.70 1.46 0.62
CA GLU A 152 19.91 0.65 0.40
C GLU A 152 20.60 0.26 1.72
N GLY A 153 19.81 0.09 2.80
CA GLY A 153 20.30 -0.24 4.13
C GLY A 153 20.82 0.96 4.95
N ALA A 154 20.76 2.19 4.42
CA ALA A 154 21.08 3.39 5.17
C ALA A 154 20.03 3.70 6.25
N ALA A 155 20.45 4.37 7.33
CA ALA A 155 19.52 4.86 8.34
C ALA A 155 18.58 5.90 7.74
N VAL A 156 17.33 5.94 8.21
CA VAL A 156 16.30 6.86 7.73
C VAL A 156 15.84 7.76 8.87
N ALA A 157 16.06 9.07 8.73
CA ALA A 157 15.52 10.08 9.61
C ALA A 157 14.05 10.37 9.26
N LEU A 158 13.17 10.19 10.24
CA LEU A 158 11.73 10.42 10.11
C LEU A 158 11.34 11.80 10.67
N PRO A 159 10.35 12.47 10.08
CA PRO A 159 9.77 13.67 10.67
C PRO A 159 8.96 13.32 11.94
N PRO A 160 8.87 14.24 12.92
CA PRO A 160 8.10 14.00 14.13
C PRO A 160 6.62 13.78 13.82
N GLY A 161 5.92 13.05 14.71
CA GLY A 161 4.48 12.79 14.60
C GLY A 161 4.16 11.38 14.09
N LEU A 162 3.02 11.25 13.41
CA LEU A 162 2.43 9.95 13.07
C LEU A 162 3.35 9.08 12.21
N LEU A 163 4.13 9.66 11.29
CA LEU A 163 5.11 8.91 10.48
C LEU A 163 6.16 8.22 11.35
N THR A 164 6.68 8.90 12.37
CA THR A 164 7.59 8.29 13.34
C THR A 164 6.91 7.16 14.11
N THR A 165 5.64 7.33 14.49
CA THR A 165 4.85 6.31 15.19
C THR A 165 4.65 5.03 14.36
N VAL A 166 4.34 5.15 13.07
CA VAL A 166 3.96 4.00 12.23
C VAL A 166 5.15 3.32 11.53
N LEU A 167 6.23 4.05 11.22
CA LEU A 167 7.42 3.52 10.54
C LEU A 167 8.63 3.33 11.46
N GLY A 168 8.74 4.12 12.54
CA GLY A 168 9.94 4.13 13.40
C GLY A 168 10.29 2.77 14.00
N PRO A 169 9.35 2.09 14.70
CA PRO A 169 9.59 0.75 15.23
C PRO A 169 9.99 -0.24 14.13
N ALA A 170 9.36 -0.12 12.96
CA ALA A 170 9.62 -0.97 11.81
C ALA A 170 11.06 -0.86 11.30
N LEU A 171 11.49 0.37 11.05
CA LEU A 171 12.82 0.68 10.54
C LEU A 171 13.91 0.35 11.55
N ALA A 172 13.67 0.60 12.84
CA ALA A 172 14.62 0.25 13.90
C ALA A 172 14.88 -1.26 13.99
N GLY A 173 13.88 -2.09 13.71
CA GLY A 173 14.03 -3.56 13.70
C GLY A 173 14.66 -4.10 12.41
N LEU A 174 14.43 -3.44 11.27
CA LEU A 174 14.80 -3.98 9.95
C LEU A 174 16.13 -3.47 9.41
N LEU A 175 16.47 -2.20 9.66
CA LEU A 175 17.72 -1.64 9.18
C LEU A 175 18.93 -2.24 9.94
N PRO A 176 20.11 -2.30 9.31
CA PRO A 176 21.31 -2.84 9.95
C PRO A 176 21.65 -2.11 11.27
N PRO A 177 22.00 -2.85 12.34
CA PRO A 177 22.42 -2.22 13.59
C PRO A 177 23.83 -1.62 13.46
N GLY A 178 24.03 -0.42 14.01
CA GLY A 178 25.34 0.24 14.07
C GLY A 178 25.26 1.76 13.88
N PRO A 179 26.36 2.49 14.13
CA PRO A 179 26.40 3.93 13.84
C PRO A 179 26.20 4.15 12.32
N PRO A 180 25.24 5.00 11.92
CA PRO A 180 24.97 5.20 10.50
C PRO A 180 26.14 5.90 9.82
N THR A 181 26.65 5.31 8.75
CA THR A 181 27.62 5.97 7.85
C THR A 181 26.96 7.08 7.04
N LYS A 182 25.65 6.93 6.77
CA LYS A 182 24.80 7.90 6.09
C LYS A 182 23.39 7.80 6.68
N THR A 183 22.76 8.95 6.87
CA THR A 183 21.34 9.06 7.25
C THR A 183 20.59 9.76 6.13
N LEU A 184 19.60 9.07 5.58
CA LEU A 184 18.68 9.59 4.57
C LEU A 184 17.52 10.31 5.24
N THR A 185 17.10 11.42 4.67
CA THR A 185 15.93 12.17 5.13
C THR A 185 14.68 11.69 4.39
N LEU A 186 13.64 11.29 5.15
CA LEU A 186 12.32 11.01 4.61
C LEU A 186 11.40 12.21 4.84
N SER A 187 10.65 12.62 3.82
CA SER A 187 9.61 13.64 3.98
C SER A 187 8.38 13.31 3.15
N LEU A 188 7.23 13.83 3.58
CA LEU A 188 5.99 13.74 2.83
C LEU A 188 6.05 14.71 1.65
N ALA A 189 5.72 14.24 0.45
CA ALA A 189 5.62 15.06 -0.76
C ALA A 189 4.40 14.65 -1.57
N GLY A 190 3.87 15.54 -2.40
CA GLY A 190 2.74 15.21 -3.26
C GLY A 190 1.97 16.44 -3.75
N PRO A 191 0.84 16.22 -4.42
CA PRO A 191 0.05 17.30 -5.04
C PRO A 191 -0.42 18.30 -3.98
N GLY A 192 -0.28 19.59 -4.28
CA GLY A 192 -0.71 20.67 -3.38
C GLY A 192 0.20 20.91 -2.16
N LEU A 193 1.22 20.08 -1.92
CA LEU A 193 2.23 20.34 -0.89
C LEU A 193 3.34 21.23 -1.43
N SER A 194 3.77 22.20 -0.62
CA SER A 194 4.96 22.99 -0.94
C SER A 194 6.21 22.13 -0.84
N SER A 195 7.11 22.22 -1.82
CA SER A 195 8.40 21.56 -1.76
C SER A 195 9.20 22.06 -0.54
N PRO A 196 9.80 21.17 0.27
CA PRO A 196 10.68 21.59 1.35
C PRO A 196 11.87 22.37 0.79
N GLY A 197 12.38 23.36 1.53
CA GLY A 197 13.50 24.21 1.10
C GLY A 197 14.81 23.44 0.83
N ARG A 198 14.92 22.20 1.33
CA ARG A 198 15.93 21.22 0.92
C ARG A 198 15.20 19.95 0.48
N ALA A 199 15.50 19.46 -0.73
CA ALA A 199 14.96 18.21 -1.22
C ALA A 199 15.35 17.05 -0.29
N PRO A 200 14.38 16.23 0.16
CA PRO A 200 14.67 15.05 0.96
C PRO A 200 15.34 14.00 0.09
N ASP A 201 16.09 13.09 0.71
CA ASP A 201 16.67 11.95 -0.01
C ASP A 201 15.56 10.99 -0.48
N LEU A 202 14.50 10.87 0.31
CA LEU A 202 13.36 9.98 0.12
C LEU A 202 12.05 10.76 0.27
N ALA A 203 11.10 10.53 -0.64
CA ALA A 203 9.83 11.26 -0.67
C ALA A 203 8.67 10.26 -0.57
N LEU A 204 7.87 10.33 0.50
CA LEU A 204 6.64 9.55 0.63
C LEU A 204 5.54 10.23 -0.17
N VAL A 205 5.08 9.59 -1.25
CA VAL A 205 4.22 10.19 -2.28
C VAL A 205 2.96 9.34 -2.54
N PRO A 206 1.84 9.94 -2.96
CA PRO A 206 0.62 9.17 -3.20
C PRO A 206 0.74 8.34 -4.48
N ARG A 207 0.12 7.15 -4.45
CA ARG A 207 -0.17 6.32 -5.61
C ARG A 207 -1.62 6.56 -6.03
N HIS A 208 -1.83 6.78 -7.32
CA HIS A 208 -3.15 7.12 -7.86
C HIS A 208 -4.13 5.95 -7.70
N PRO A 209 -5.32 6.15 -7.10
CA PRO A 209 -6.29 5.06 -6.90
C PRO A 209 -6.78 4.40 -8.20
N GLN A 210 -6.94 5.18 -9.26
CA GLN A 210 -7.50 4.71 -10.56
C GLN A 210 -6.45 4.18 -11.53
N THR A 211 -5.26 4.79 -11.62
CA THR A 211 -4.24 4.41 -12.60
C THR A 211 -3.13 3.57 -11.97
N GLY A 212 -2.99 3.59 -10.64
CA GLY A 212 -1.87 2.97 -9.94
C GLY A 212 -0.53 3.68 -10.15
N GLU A 213 -0.51 4.82 -10.87
CA GLU A 213 0.70 5.61 -11.09
C GLU A 213 1.21 6.23 -9.79
N VAL A 214 2.53 6.31 -9.65
CA VAL A 214 3.16 6.98 -8.51
C VAL A 214 3.31 8.45 -8.84
N TRP A 215 2.87 9.33 -7.94
CA TRP A 215 3.02 10.76 -8.15
C TRP A 215 4.50 11.14 -8.31
N ALA A 216 4.78 11.95 -9.32
CA ALA A 216 6.07 12.56 -9.55
C ALA A 216 5.89 14.09 -9.62
N PRO A 217 6.81 14.88 -9.05
CA PRO A 217 6.73 16.32 -9.15
C PRO A 217 6.82 16.75 -10.62
N PRO A 218 6.10 17.80 -11.04
CA PRO A 218 6.29 18.40 -12.36
C PRO A 218 7.76 18.82 -12.48
N SER A 219 8.47 18.24 -13.45
CA SER A 219 9.92 18.36 -13.58
C SER A 219 10.36 19.83 -13.62
N ARG A 220 11.06 20.30 -12.59
CA ARG A 220 11.85 21.53 -12.66
C ARG A 220 13.25 21.17 -13.16
N PRO A 221 13.75 21.78 -14.25
CA PRO A 221 15.08 21.45 -14.76
C PRO A 221 16.14 21.69 -13.68
N GLY A 222 16.93 20.65 -13.36
CA GLY A 222 18.13 20.76 -12.52
C GLY A 222 17.95 20.53 -11.02
N GLU A 223 16.75 20.20 -10.53
CA GLU A 223 16.53 19.94 -9.10
C GLU A 223 16.39 18.42 -8.84
N PRO A 224 17.27 17.80 -8.03
CA PRO A 224 17.16 16.38 -7.71
C PRO A 224 15.92 16.15 -6.84
N ALA A 225 14.92 15.44 -7.38
CA ALA A 225 13.79 14.96 -6.62
C ALA A 225 14.23 13.78 -5.74
N GLY A 226 13.76 13.75 -4.49
CA GLY A 226 13.96 12.60 -3.61
C GLY A 226 13.38 11.32 -4.23
N THR A 227 13.96 10.17 -3.89
CA THR A 227 13.49 8.89 -4.44
C THR A 227 12.04 8.65 -3.97
N PRO A 228 11.08 8.47 -4.89
CA PRO A 228 9.68 8.33 -4.51
C PRO A 228 9.43 6.98 -3.83
N VAL A 229 8.74 7.02 -2.69
CA VAL A 229 8.24 5.88 -1.93
C VAL A 229 6.72 5.93 -2.03
N PRO A 230 6.07 5.04 -2.81
CA PRO A 230 4.64 5.08 -3.00
C PRO A 230 3.88 4.70 -1.73
N LEU A 231 2.78 5.41 -1.50
CA LEU A 231 1.82 5.18 -0.42
C LEU A 231 0.40 5.24 -0.99
N ALA A 232 -0.54 4.47 -0.42
CA ALA A 232 -1.96 4.57 -0.77
C ALA A 232 -2.46 6.02 -0.62
N ALA A 233 -3.16 6.54 -1.62
CA ALA A 233 -3.57 7.94 -1.66
C ALA A 233 -4.38 8.36 -0.44
N GLU A 234 -5.27 7.52 0.07
CA GLU A 234 -6.15 7.81 1.20
C GLU A 234 -5.37 7.93 2.52
N VAL A 235 -4.31 7.12 2.68
CA VAL A 235 -3.37 7.21 3.80
C VAL A 235 -2.47 8.43 3.64
N TRP A 236 -2.00 8.71 2.43
CA TRP A 236 -1.23 9.90 2.12
C TRP A 236 -2.05 11.18 2.38
N LEU A 237 -3.32 11.23 1.96
CA LEU A 237 -4.23 12.35 2.20
C LEU A 237 -4.43 12.59 3.68
N HIS A 238 -4.52 11.53 4.49
CA HIS A 238 -4.56 11.70 5.94
C HIS A 238 -3.27 12.32 6.49
N LEU A 239 -2.10 11.89 6.00
CA LEU A 239 -0.82 12.44 6.45
C LEU A 239 -0.58 13.88 5.95
N ALA A 240 -1.06 14.21 4.75
CA ALA A 240 -0.85 15.50 4.09
C ALA A 240 -1.87 16.55 4.50
N CYS A 241 -3.13 16.14 4.61
CA CYS A 241 -4.28 17.02 4.78
C CYS A 241 -5.04 16.75 6.08
N GLY A 242 -4.70 15.69 6.81
CA GLY A 242 -5.33 15.34 8.08
C GLY A 242 -5.14 16.44 9.10
N ARG A 243 -6.14 17.32 9.16
CA ARG A 243 -6.44 18.03 10.39
C ARG A 243 -6.80 16.96 11.39
N ASP A 244 -5.99 16.81 12.43
CA ASP A 244 -6.47 16.18 13.64
C ASP A 244 -7.79 16.88 14.01
N PRO A 245 -8.93 16.16 14.13
CA PRO A 245 -10.16 16.74 14.65
C PRO A 245 -10.01 17.26 16.07
N SER A 246 -8.83 17.17 16.69
CA SER A 246 -8.44 17.99 17.83
C SER A 246 -8.50 19.50 17.51
N ARG A 247 -9.73 19.99 17.41
CA ARG A 247 -10.09 21.18 18.17
C ARG A 247 -9.61 20.88 19.59
N LEU A 248 -8.47 21.52 19.90
CA LEU A 248 -7.77 21.48 21.17
C LEU A 248 -8.78 21.25 22.31
N PRO A 249 -8.48 20.44 23.33
CA PRO A 249 -9.34 20.39 24.50
C PRO A 249 -9.53 21.84 24.94
N VAL A 250 -10.78 22.33 24.91
CA VAL A 250 -11.11 23.59 25.56
C VAL A 250 -10.75 23.33 27.01
N THR A 251 -9.65 23.91 27.46
CA THR A 251 -9.21 23.78 28.85
C THR A 251 -10.30 24.44 29.72
N GLY A 252 -11.11 23.60 30.36
CA GLY A 252 -12.26 24.00 31.15
C GLY A 252 -13.27 22.84 31.17
N GLY A 253 -13.72 22.43 32.37
CA GLY A 253 -14.78 21.42 32.47
C GLY A 253 -16.06 21.90 31.80
N LEU A 254 -16.81 20.99 31.17
CA LEU A 254 -18.14 21.31 30.64
C LEU A 254 -19.05 21.76 31.80
N PRO A 255 -19.92 22.76 31.59
CA PRO A 255 -20.92 23.12 32.58
C PRO A 255 -21.79 21.91 32.98
N PRO A 256 -22.30 21.86 34.22
CA PRO A 256 -23.23 20.81 34.62
C PRO A 256 -24.43 20.74 33.66
N GLY A 257 -24.71 19.53 33.14
CA GLY A 257 -25.81 19.31 32.19
C GLY A 257 -25.46 19.54 30.71
N VAL A 258 -24.19 19.84 30.38
CA VAL A 258 -23.71 19.93 28.99
C VAL A 258 -22.88 18.69 28.67
N GLU A 259 -23.38 17.86 27.74
CA GLU A 259 -22.63 16.74 27.17
C GLU A 259 -21.84 17.20 25.94
N ARG A 260 -20.71 16.53 25.67
CA ARG A 260 -19.88 16.84 24.49
C ARG A 260 -20.39 16.01 23.31
N ASP A 261 -20.87 16.68 22.28
CA ASP A 261 -21.28 16.01 21.02
C ASP A 261 -20.08 15.71 20.10
N ASP A 262 -18.91 16.30 20.36
CA ASP A 262 -17.71 16.04 19.56
C ASP A 262 -17.11 14.67 19.90
N PRO A 263 -16.86 13.79 18.91
CA PRO A 263 -16.17 12.53 19.15
C PRO A 263 -14.76 12.82 19.67
N LEU A 264 -14.38 12.15 20.76
CA LEU A 264 -13.03 12.26 21.31
C LEU A 264 -11.98 11.83 20.26
N PRO A 265 -10.77 12.41 20.31
CA PRO A 265 -9.66 11.93 19.49
C PRO A 265 -9.49 10.43 19.67
N ARG A 266 -9.44 9.70 18.55
CA ARG A 266 -9.32 8.24 18.56
C ARG A 266 -7.88 7.90 18.92
N HIS A 267 -7.69 7.30 20.10
CA HIS A 267 -6.38 6.86 20.54
C HIS A 267 -6.21 5.36 20.26
N PRO A 268 -5.09 4.94 19.66
CA PRO A 268 -4.83 3.53 19.44
C PRO A 268 -4.55 2.85 20.78
N ALA A 269 -5.15 1.68 20.99
CA ALA A 269 -4.96 0.90 22.22
C ALA A 269 -3.63 0.13 22.26
N TRP A 270 -2.88 0.09 21.15
CA TRP A 270 -1.58 -0.59 21.05
C TRP A 270 -0.65 0.08 20.03
N VAL A 271 0.61 -0.35 20.03
CA VAL A 271 1.64 0.11 19.08
C VAL A 271 1.30 -0.33 17.66
N PHE A 272 1.55 0.53 16.67
CA PHE A 272 1.34 0.20 15.26
C PHE A 272 2.27 -0.93 14.80
N HIS A 273 1.71 -1.89 14.07
CA HIS A 273 2.46 -2.96 13.41
C HIS A 273 2.07 -2.97 11.93
N PRO A 274 2.99 -2.71 10.99
CA PRO A 274 2.72 -2.86 9.57
C PRO A 274 2.27 -4.28 9.24
N ASP A 275 1.50 -4.45 8.17
CA ASP A 275 1.12 -5.79 7.75
C ASP A 275 2.32 -6.54 7.16
N TRP A 276 2.74 -7.61 7.83
CA TRP A 276 3.86 -8.45 7.43
C TRP A 276 3.69 -9.07 6.05
N THR A 277 2.48 -9.56 5.76
CA THR A 277 2.20 -10.30 4.54
C THR A 277 2.26 -9.38 3.34
N VAL A 278 1.64 -8.20 3.44
CA VAL A 278 1.69 -7.16 2.40
C VAL A 278 3.12 -6.64 2.23
N PHE A 279 3.84 -6.39 3.32
CA PHE A 279 5.24 -5.98 3.29
C PHE A 279 6.11 -6.99 2.53
N HIS A 280 6.08 -8.26 2.94
CA HIS A 280 6.91 -9.30 2.36
C HIS A 280 6.52 -9.58 0.89
N HIS A 281 5.21 -9.57 0.58
CA HIS A 281 4.72 -9.65 -0.80
C HIS A 281 5.26 -8.51 -1.67
N THR A 282 5.17 -7.27 -1.19
CA THR A 282 5.65 -6.12 -1.95
C THR A 282 7.16 -6.19 -2.14
N LEU A 283 7.91 -6.49 -1.09
CA LEU A 283 9.37 -6.55 -1.12
C LEU A 283 9.89 -7.58 -2.13
N THR A 284 9.32 -8.78 -2.13
CA THR A 284 9.76 -9.88 -3.02
C THR A 284 9.50 -9.60 -4.51
N ARG A 285 8.61 -8.67 -4.85
CA ARG A 285 8.29 -8.28 -6.23
C ARG A 285 9.12 -7.11 -6.76
N LEU A 286 9.87 -6.41 -5.91
CA LEU A 286 10.68 -5.27 -6.35
C LEU A 286 11.93 -5.78 -7.08
N PRO A 287 12.24 -5.30 -8.31
CA PRO A 287 13.42 -5.76 -9.07
C PRO A 287 14.73 -5.58 -8.30
N LYS A 288 14.83 -4.49 -7.54
CA LYS A 288 15.98 -4.15 -6.70
C LYS A 288 16.04 -4.92 -5.38
N ALA A 289 15.06 -5.78 -5.08
CA ALA A 289 15.07 -6.59 -3.86
C ALA A 289 16.14 -7.69 -3.84
N ARG A 290 16.80 -7.93 -4.98
CA ARG A 290 17.87 -8.93 -5.14
C ARG A 290 19.26 -8.42 -4.74
N THR A 291 19.35 -7.26 -4.09
CA THR A 291 20.63 -6.78 -3.53
C THR A 291 21.11 -7.68 -2.39
N PRO A 292 22.43 -7.85 -2.17
CA PRO A 292 22.95 -8.73 -1.13
C PRO A 292 22.40 -8.47 0.28
N TRP A 293 22.19 -7.19 0.65
CA TRP A 293 21.69 -6.85 1.98
C TRP A 293 20.20 -7.19 2.17
N LEU A 294 19.38 -7.09 1.12
CA LEU A 294 17.96 -7.50 1.17
C LEU A 294 17.80 -9.01 1.17
N LEU A 295 18.69 -9.74 0.50
CA LEU A 295 18.75 -11.19 0.60
C LEU A 295 19.10 -11.62 2.03
N ALA A 296 20.12 -11.00 2.65
CA ALA A 296 20.46 -11.24 4.05
C ALA A 296 19.32 -10.86 5.02
N LEU A 297 18.58 -9.78 4.72
CA LEU A 297 17.38 -9.42 5.47
C LEU A 297 16.29 -10.50 5.32
N ALA A 298 16.04 -10.98 4.10
CA ALA A 298 15.04 -12.01 3.81
C ALA A 298 15.39 -13.35 4.49
N GLU A 299 16.67 -13.74 4.53
CA GLU A 299 17.15 -14.90 5.28
C GLU A 299 16.88 -14.76 6.78
N ARG A 300 17.28 -13.62 7.38
CA ARG A 300 17.00 -13.31 8.80
C ARG A 300 15.51 -13.31 9.13
N MET A 301 14.70 -12.84 8.18
CA MET A 301 13.23 -12.85 8.28
C MET A 301 12.65 -14.27 8.16
N ALA A 302 13.23 -15.14 7.34
CA ALA A 302 12.82 -16.54 7.21
C ALA A 302 13.10 -17.33 8.50
N GLU A 303 14.20 -17.03 9.18
CA GLU A 303 14.53 -17.63 10.49
C GLU A 303 13.59 -17.16 11.61
N ARG A 304 12.97 -15.99 11.45
CA ARG A 304 12.08 -15.39 12.45
C ARG A 304 10.89 -14.69 11.78
N PRO A 305 9.90 -15.46 11.28
CA PRO A 305 8.79 -14.95 10.47
C PRO A 305 7.83 -14.00 11.20
N PHE A 306 7.98 -13.86 12.53
CA PHE A 306 7.21 -12.95 13.38
C PHE A 306 8.14 -12.03 14.19
N LEU A 307 9.27 -11.60 13.59
CA LEU A 307 10.11 -10.57 14.21
C LEU A 307 9.23 -9.37 14.54
N ARG A 308 9.21 -8.98 15.81
CA ARG A 308 8.95 -7.58 16.16
C ARG A 308 9.86 -6.76 15.26
N PRO A 309 9.30 -5.94 14.38
CA PRO A 309 8.18 -5.04 14.65
C PRO A 309 6.85 -5.34 13.91
N PHE A 310 6.63 -6.57 13.44
CA PHE A 310 5.39 -6.98 12.76
C PHE A 310 4.41 -7.76 13.64
#